data_AF-A0A8S2W4D0-F1
#
_entry.id   AF-A0A8S2W4D0-F1
#
_cell.length_a   1.000
_cell.length_b   1.000
_cell.length_c   1.000
_cell.angle_alpha   90.00
_cell.angle_beta   90.00
_cell.angle_gamma   90.00
#
_symmetry.space_group_name_H-M   'P 1'
#
loop_
_entity.id
_entity.type
_entity.pdbx_description
1 polymer ?
#
loop_
_entity_poly.entity_id
_entity_poly.type
_entity_poly.pdbx_seq_one_letter_code
_entity_poly.pdbx_strand_id
1 'polypeptide(L)'
;MGVLIEGIRLFYIVYEKKLVIILPQTVFQWFGYSITATHSLYVTIAIISFFCFLLGTRRVLKWPIFLFIISFVLVELFLYILLRYFIRLLESIFIRPSTLNNAENYEEWYEYAFETDKLHGREIWKASSESKYYNENLTRTFTDELKTFRELGDIEKLIKLLQICINKSMNGILNERLYSKSLVGTKCVIEEYIEEIVTSLKYLTEQAQLLKVYKTYPP
;
A
#
# COMPACT_ATOMS: atom_id res chain seq x y z
N MET A 1 -29.86 -13.92 -1.95
CA MET A 1 -29.39 -13.76 -0.56
C MET A 1 -27.92 -14.19 -0.38
N GLY A 2 -27.47 -15.33 -0.94
CA GLY A 2 -26.06 -15.77 -0.85
C GLY A 2 -25.03 -14.80 -1.45
N VAL A 3 -25.37 -14.09 -2.53
CA VAL A 3 -24.48 -13.09 -3.18
C VAL A 3 -24.21 -11.87 -2.29
N LEU A 4 -25.15 -11.50 -1.42
CA LEU A 4 -25.01 -10.39 -0.47
C LEU A 4 -24.10 -10.78 0.70
N ILE A 5 -24.18 -12.03 1.16
CA ILE A 5 -23.37 -12.54 2.28
C ILE A 5 -21.91 -12.74 1.82
N GLU A 6 -21.69 -13.29 0.62
CA GLU A 6 -20.35 -13.41 0.03
C GLU A 6 -19.77 -12.03 -0.31
N GLY A 7 -20.61 -11.07 -0.73
CA GLY A 7 -20.24 -9.68 -0.94
C GLY A 7 -19.77 -8.98 0.33
N ILE A 8 -20.45 -9.18 1.46
CA ILE A 8 -20.07 -8.63 2.77
C ILE A 8 -18.78 -9.31 3.30
N ARG A 9 -18.63 -10.62 3.08
CA ARG A 9 -17.44 -11.39 3.49
C ARG A 9 -16.20 -10.97 2.69
N LEU A 10 -16.35 -10.70 1.39
CA LEU A 10 -15.29 -10.13 0.56
C LEU A 10 -15.00 -8.67 0.93
N PHE A 11 -16.03 -7.89 1.29
CA PHE A 11 -15.85 -6.51 1.78
C PHE A 11 -15.05 -6.46 3.09
N TYR A 12 -15.30 -7.41 4.02
CA TYR A 12 -14.56 -7.53 5.28
C TYR A 12 -13.10 -7.96 5.06
N ILE A 13 -12.82 -8.89 4.15
CA ILE A 13 -11.45 -9.33 3.79
C ILE A 13 -10.68 -8.23 3.05
N VAL A 14 -11.35 -7.38 2.28
CA VAL A 14 -10.76 -6.24 1.56
C VAL A 14 -10.37 -5.09 2.51
N TYR A 15 -11.05 -4.96 3.65
CA TYR A 15 -10.78 -3.92 4.65
C TYR A 15 -9.39 -4.07 5.33
N GLU A 16 -8.86 -5.30 5.43
CA GLU A 16 -7.61 -5.60 6.15
C GLU A 16 -6.32 -5.34 5.33
N LYS A 17 -6.39 -5.25 3.99
CA LYS A 17 -5.20 -5.20 3.10
C LYS A 17 -4.87 -3.84 2.45
N LYS A 18 -5.28 -2.73 3.07
CA LYS A 18 -5.06 -1.32 2.64
C LYS A 18 -5.72 -0.96 1.30
N LEU A 19 -6.69 -0.07 1.42
CA LEU A 19 -7.01 1.05 0.53
C LEU A 19 -5.92 1.35 -0.53
N VAL A 20 -6.08 0.73 -1.70
CA VAL A 20 -6.22 1.48 -2.93
C VAL A 20 -7.66 1.27 -3.32
N ILE A 21 -8.32 2.33 -3.78
CA ILE A 21 -9.62 2.28 -4.44
C ILE A 21 -9.45 1.43 -5.71
N ILE A 22 -9.43 0.11 -5.53
CA ILE A 22 -9.58 -0.89 -6.57
C ILE A 22 -10.79 -1.66 -6.08
N LEU A 23 -11.98 -1.08 -6.33
CA LEU A 23 -13.15 -1.88 -6.69
C LEU A 23 -12.61 -3.10 -7.44
N PRO A 24 -12.90 -4.35 -7.02
CA PRO A 24 -12.21 -5.55 -7.48
C PRO A 24 -11.96 -5.42 -8.97
N GLN A 25 -10.75 -5.68 -9.46
CA GLN A 25 -10.42 -5.40 -10.87
C GLN A 25 -11.47 -6.00 -11.84
N THR A 26 -12.12 -7.08 -11.41
CA THR A 26 -13.33 -7.67 -11.99
C THR A 26 -14.56 -6.76 -12.00
N VAL A 27 -14.90 -6.09 -10.90
CA VAL A 27 -15.97 -5.09 -10.82
C VAL A 27 -15.65 -3.88 -11.70
N PHE A 28 -14.42 -3.36 -11.68
CA PHE A 28 -14.04 -2.26 -12.58
C PHE A 28 -14.07 -2.67 -14.05
N GLN A 29 -13.69 -3.91 -14.35
CA GLN A 29 -13.84 -4.48 -15.69
C GLN A 29 -15.31 -4.67 -16.06
N TRP A 30 -16.17 -5.16 -15.17
CA TRP A 30 -17.60 -5.30 -15.41
C TRP A 30 -18.28 -3.96 -15.63
N PHE A 31 -17.98 -2.96 -14.80
CA PHE A 31 -18.40 -1.59 -15.03
C PHE A 31 -17.84 -1.06 -16.34
N GLY A 32 -16.56 -1.29 -16.65
CA GLY A 32 -15.94 -0.88 -17.91
C GLY A 32 -16.58 -1.53 -19.14
N TYR A 33 -16.86 -2.83 -19.12
CA TYR A 33 -17.54 -3.57 -20.19
C TYR A 33 -19.01 -3.14 -20.33
N SER A 34 -19.70 -2.89 -19.21
CA SER A 34 -21.07 -2.38 -19.23
C SER A 34 -21.14 -0.94 -19.77
N ILE A 35 -20.20 -0.09 -19.36
CA ILE A 35 -20.05 1.30 -19.82
C ILE A 35 -19.65 1.35 -21.30
N THR A 36 -18.71 0.50 -21.76
CA THR A 36 -18.30 0.45 -23.17
C THR A 36 -19.38 -0.14 -24.08
N ALA A 37 -20.12 -1.15 -23.63
CA ALA A 37 -21.25 -1.71 -24.38
C ALA A 37 -22.40 -0.70 -24.50
N THR A 38 -22.72 0.00 -23.42
CA THR A 38 -23.73 1.07 -23.42
C THR A 38 -23.28 2.25 -24.28
N HIS A 39 -22.03 2.72 -24.17
CA HIS A 39 -21.49 3.77 -25.05
C HIS A 39 -21.46 3.35 -26.53
N SER A 40 -21.17 2.10 -26.87
CA SER A 40 -21.23 1.61 -28.26
C SER A 40 -22.64 1.69 -28.83
N LEU A 41 -23.66 1.34 -28.03
CA LEU A 41 -25.07 1.49 -28.40
C LEU A 41 -25.46 2.98 -28.53
N TYR A 42 -24.97 3.87 -27.66
CA TYR A 42 -25.25 5.30 -27.76
C TYR A 42 -24.59 5.95 -28.97
N VAL A 43 -23.32 5.60 -29.26
CA VAL A 43 -22.60 6.10 -30.43
C VAL A 43 -23.28 5.63 -31.72
N THR A 44 -23.73 4.38 -31.78
CA THR A 44 -24.48 3.88 -32.95
C THR A 44 -25.83 4.58 -33.10
N ILE A 45 -26.59 4.79 -32.02
CA ILE A 45 -27.85 5.56 -32.05
C ILE A 45 -27.63 7.03 -32.43
N ALA A 46 -26.56 7.65 -31.93
CA ALA A 46 -26.20 9.04 -32.26
C ALA A 46 -25.75 9.18 -33.72
N ILE A 47 -24.97 8.22 -34.25
CA ILE A 47 -24.57 8.15 -35.66
C ILE A 47 -25.81 7.95 -36.54
N ILE A 48 -26.69 7.01 -36.20
CA ILE A 48 -27.96 6.80 -36.93
C ILE A 48 -28.80 8.08 -36.91
N SER A 49 -28.91 8.74 -35.76
CA SER A 49 -29.63 10.02 -35.62
C SER A 49 -28.98 11.15 -36.44
N PHE A 50 -27.65 11.20 -36.52
CA PHE A 50 -26.88 12.16 -37.32
C PHE A 50 -27.01 11.90 -38.83
N PHE A 51 -26.99 10.63 -39.26
CA PHE A 51 -27.25 10.24 -40.65
C PHE A 51 -28.70 10.54 -41.05
N CYS A 52 -29.66 10.28 -40.16
CA CYS A 52 -31.06 10.70 -40.36
C CYS A 52 -31.19 12.24 -40.43
N PHE A 53 -30.34 12.99 -39.74
CA PHE A 53 -30.27 14.45 -39.85
C PHE A 53 -29.74 14.89 -41.23
N LEU A 54 -28.65 14.28 -41.70
CA LEU A 54 -28.00 14.55 -42.99
C LEU A 54 -28.90 14.21 -44.20
N LEU A 55 -29.65 13.12 -44.13
CA LEU A 55 -30.53 12.63 -45.21
C LEU A 55 -31.88 13.38 -45.31
N GLY A 56 -32.07 14.46 -44.55
CA GLY A 56 -33.15 15.43 -44.81
C GLY A 56 -34.57 14.99 -44.44
N THR A 57 -34.76 13.94 -43.64
CA THR A 57 -36.10 13.45 -43.29
C THR A 57 -36.72 14.26 -42.13
N ARG A 58 -37.67 15.15 -42.47
CA ARG A 58 -38.62 15.95 -41.64
C ARG A 58 -38.05 16.81 -40.48
N ARG A 59 -38.32 18.12 -40.55
CA ARG A 59 -37.80 19.21 -39.68
C ARG A 59 -38.16 19.12 -38.18
N VAL A 60 -39.13 18.30 -37.76
CA VAL A 60 -39.75 18.43 -36.42
C VAL A 60 -39.17 17.45 -35.38
N LEU A 61 -38.61 16.30 -35.78
CA LEU A 61 -38.15 15.26 -34.83
C LEU A 61 -36.65 15.38 -34.43
N LYS A 62 -35.89 16.27 -35.10
CA LYS A 62 -34.43 16.39 -34.97
C LYS A 62 -33.98 16.96 -33.62
N TRP A 63 -34.55 18.11 -33.26
CA TRP A 63 -34.22 18.84 -32.05
C TRP A 63 -34.55 18.09 -30.74
N PRO A 64 -35.70 17.40 -30.59
CA PRO A 64 -35.98 16.67 -29.35
C PRO A 64 -35.05 15.47 -29.14
N ILE A 65 -34.67 14.74 -30.20
CA ILE A 65 -33.73 13.60 -30.10
C ILE A 65 -32.34 14.10 -29.71
N PHE A 66 -31.86 15.16 -30.35
CA PHE A 66 -30.55 15.75 -30.04
C PHE A 66 -30.47 16.29 -28.61
N LEU A 67 -31.51 17.00 -28.15
CA LEU A 67 -31.60 17.47 -26.77
C LEU A 67 -31.65 16.32 -25.77
N PHE A 68 -32.33 15.22 -26.10
CA PHE A 68 -32.36 14.03 -25.24
C PHE A 68 -30.97 13.40 -25.10
N ILE A 69 -30.24 13.22 -26.20
CA ILE A 69 -28.87 12.68 -26.17
C ILE A 69 -27.94 13.60 -25.38
N ILE A 70 -27.99 14.92 -25.60
CA ILE A 70 -27.19 15.89 -24.84
C ILE A 70 -27.54 15.85 -23.36
N SER A 71 -28.84 15.86 -23.02
CA SER A 71 -29.30 15.79 -21.64
C SER A 71 -28.77 14.53 -20.96
N PHE A 72 -28.76 13.40 -21.66
CA PHE A 72 -28.26 12.14 -21.14
C PHE A 72 -26.74 12.17 -20.89
N VAL A 73 -25.96 12.66 -21.87
CA VAL A 73 -24.50 12.85 -21.71
C VAL A 73 -24.17 13.79 -20.57
N LEU A 74 -24.93 14.88 -20.40
CA LEU A 74 -24.77 15.81 -19.28
C LEU A 74 -25.08 15.15 -17.94
N VAL A 75 -26.09 14.27 -17.87
CA VAL A 75 -26.41 13.50 -16.66
C VAL A 75 -25.27 12.53 -16.32
N GLU A 76 -24.71 11.80 -17.29
CA GLU A 76 -23.56 10.92 -17.05
C GLU A 76 -22.33 11.70 -16.59
N LEU A 77 -22.05 12.85 -17.21
CA LEU A 77 -20.96 13.73 -16.81
C LEU A 77 -21.16 14.27 -15.39
N PHE A 78 -22.39 14.67 -15.05
CA PHE A 78 -22.75 15.12 -13.71
C PHE A 78 -22.57 14.02 -12.67
N LEU A 79 -23.03 12.79 -12.97
CA LEU A 79 -22.83 11.63 -12.10
C LEU A 79 -21.34 11.29 -11.93
N TYR A 80 -20.54 11.38 -13.00
CA TYR A 80 -19.09 11.19 -12.92
C TYR A 80 -18.41 12.24 -12.03
N ILE A 81 -18.77 13.52 -12.20
CA ILE A 81 -18.25 14.62 -11.37
C ILE A 81 -18.68 14.43 -9.92
N LEU A 82 -19.94 14.07 -9.65
CA LEU A 82 -20.43 13.76 -8.31
C LEU A 82 -19.67 12.60 -7.68
N LEU A 83 -19.46 11.51 -8.41
CA LEU A 83 -18.67 10.38 -7.95
C LEU A 83 -17.24 10.81 -7.61
N ARG A 84 -16.61 11.64 -8.45
CA ARG A 84 -15.25 12.17 -8.19
C ARG A 84 -15.21 13.11 -7.00
N TYR A 85 -16.21 13.96 -6.82
CA TYR A 85 -16.33 14.83 -5.65
C TYR A 85 -16.52 14.00 -4.38
N PHE A 86 -17.36 12.97 -4.43
CA PHE A 86 -17.58 12.04 -3.34
C PHE A 86 -16.29 11.27 -2.98
N ILE A 87 -15.55 10.77 -3.96
CA ILE A 87 -14.24 10.13 -3.74
C ILE A 87 -13.27 11.11 -3.07
N ARG A 88 -13.16 12.35 -3.55
CA ARG A 88 -12.28 13.38 -2.94
C ARG A 88 -12.69 13.72 -1.51
N LEU A 89 -13.99 13.77 -1.24
CA LEU A 89 -14.50 14.00 0.12
C LEU A 89 -14.13 12.83 1.04
N LEU A 90 -14.33 11.60 0.59
CA LEU A 90 -13.91 10.41 1.34
C LEU A 90 -12.40 10.39 1.55
N GLU A 91 -11.59 10.64 0.52
CA GLU A 91 -10.13 10.72 0.62
C GLU A 91 -9.70 11.82 1.61
N SER A 92 -10.34 12.99 1.59
CA SER A 92 -10.05 14.05 2.55
C SER A 92 -10.43 13.72 4.00
N ILE A 93 -11.43 12.86 4.22
CA ILE A 93 -11.84 12.45 5.57
C ILE A 93 -10.97 11.30 6.06
N PHE A 94 -10.62 10.36 5.18
CA PHE A 94 -9.95 9.11 5.54
C PHE A 94 -8.44 9.09 5.38
N ILE A 95 -7.84 9.96 4.54
CA ILE A 95 -6.40 9.89 4.21
C ILE A 95 -5.66 11.15 4.67
N ARG A 96 -6.35 12.23 5.03
CA ARG A 96 -5.73 13.54 5.21
C ARG A 96 -4.84 13.59 6.46
N PRO A 97 -3.52 13.76 6.30
CA PRO A 97 -2.61 13.94 7.42
C PRO A 97 -2.48 15.44 7.70
N SER A 98 -3.59 16.09 8.06
CA SER A 98 -3.60 17.55 8.25
C SER A 98 -2.63 18.05 9.32
N THR A 99 -2.09 17.14 10.15
CA THR A 99 -1.09 17.43 11.18
C THR A 99 0.35 17.25 10.69
N LEU A 100 0.65 16.33 9.75
CA LEU A 100 2.04 16.07 9.31
C LEU A 100 2.72 17.29 8.68
N ASN A 101 1.97 18.07 7.89
CA ASN A 101 2.51 19.26 7.23
C ASN A 101 2.70 20.45 8.19
N ASN A 102 2.15 20.36 9.40
CA ASN A 102 2.27 21.41 10.41
C ASN A 102 3.41 21.14 11.40
N ALA A 103 4.08 19.99 11.32
CA ALA A 103 5.20 19.67 12.19
C ALA A 103 6.39 20.60 11.93
N GLU A 104 6.94 21.20 13.00
CA GLU A 104 8.08 22.11 12.92
C GLU A 104 9.43 21.35 13.01
N ASN A 105 9.43 20.16 13.61
CA ASN A 105 10.61 19.30 13.79
C ASN A 105 10.31 17.81 13.53
N TYR A 106 11.36 16.99 13.55
CA TYR A 106 11.27 15.56 13.24
C TYR A 106 10.48 14.79 14.31
N GLU A 107 10.67 15.14 15.58
CA GLU A 107 10.01 14.50 16.72
C GLU A 107 8.49 14.67 16.65
N GLU A 108 8.04 15.90 16.39
CA GLU A 108 6.63 16.24 16.20
C GLU A 108 6.07 15.55 14.95
N TRP A 109 6.83 15.53 13.85
CA TRP A 109 6.44 14.80 12.65
C TRP A 109 6.28 13.30 12.93
N TYR A 110 7.20 12.71 13.69
CA TYR A 110 7.17 11.30 14.08
C TYR A 110 5.95 10.97 14.93
N GLU A 111 5.63 11.80 15.92
CA GLU A 111 4.44 11.63 16.76
C GLU A 111 3.15 11.70 15.93
N TYR A 112 3.02 12.69 15.05
CA TYR A 112 1.88 12.78 14.16
C TYR A 112 1.79 11.61 13.18
N ALA A 113 2.93 11.15 12.65
CA ALA A 113 3.00 10.00 11.74
C ALA A 113 2.63 8.70 12.44
N PHE A 114 3.07 8.53 13.68
CA PHE A 114 2.76 7.37 14.51
C PHE A 114 1.26 7.33 14.87
N GLU A 115 0.68 8.43 15.35
CA GLU A 115 -0.75 8.51 15.64
C GLU A 115 -1.59 8.31 14.37
N THR A 116 -1.13 8.85 13.23
CA THR A 116 -1.76 8.59 11.93
C THR A 116 -1.72 7.10 11.59
N ASP A 117 -0.57 6.43 11.70
CA ASP A 117 -0.45 5.00 11.42
C ASP A 117 -1.39 4.15 12.31
N LYS A 118 -1.51 4.51 13.59
CA LYS A 118 -2.39 3.87 14.57
C LYS A 118 -3.87 4.05 14.24
N LEU A 119 -4.31 5.27 13.92
CA LEU A 119 -5.69 5.57 13.52
C LEU A 119 -6.12 4.80 12.26
N HIS A 120 -5.20 4.60 11.32
CA HIS A 120 -5.44 3.84 10.10
C HIS A 120 -5.28 2.32 10.27
N GLY A 121 -5.06 1.83 11.50
CA GLY A 121 -4.90 0.41 11.79
C GLY A 121 -3.68 -0.24 11.13
N ARG A 122 -2.64 0.56 10.80
CA ARG A 122 -1.47 0.05 10.08
C ARG A 122 -0.62 -0.87 10.95
N GLU A 123 -0.79 -0.81 12.26
CA GLU A 123 -0.17 -1.71 13.24
C GLU A 123 -0.52 -3.18 12.99
N ILE A 124 -1.75 -3.48 12.54
CA ILE A 124 -2.15 -4.85 12.18
C ILE A 124 -1.30 -5.34 11.00
N TRP A 125 -1.08 -4.46 10.02
CA TRP A 125 -0.20 -4.77 8.89
C TRP A 125 1.27 -4.93 9.34
N LYS A 126 1.77 -4.15 10.31
CA LYS A 126 3.14 -4.32 10.82
C LYS A 126 3.32 -5.64 11.58
N ALA A 127 2.34 -5.99 12.40
CA ALA A 127 2.31 -7.21 13.20
C ALA A 127 2.16 -8.48 12.34
N SER A 128 1.41 -8.40 11.24
CA SER A 128 1.36 -9.51 10.27
C SER A 128 2.73 -9.74 9.66
N SER A 129 3.23 -10.97 9.74
CA SER A 129 4.53 -11.34 9.19
C SER A 129 4.47 -11.68 7.69
N GLU A 130 3.29 -11.95 7.15
CA GLU A 130 3.16 -12.31 5.75
C GLU A 130 3.38 -11.11 4.80
N SER A 131 4.22 -11.33 3.78
CA SER A 131 4.36 -10.43 2.64
C SER A 131 5.00 -11.15 1.45
N LYS A 132 4.66 -10.72 0.24
CA LYS A 132 5.29 -11.20 -1.00
C LYS A 132 6.61 -10.48 -1.32
N TYR A 133 6.92 -9.41 -0.58
CA TYR A 133 8.03 -8.51 -0.90
C TYR A 133 9.32 -8.85 -0.17
N TYR A 134 9.25 -9.68 0.87
CA TYR A 134 10.40 -10.21 1.58
C TYR A 134 10.18 -11.68 1.97
N ASN A 135 11.25 -12.40 2.25
CA ASN A 135 11.18 -13.78 2.73
C ASN A 135 11.14 -13.79 4.26
N GLU A 136 9.94 -13.99 4.83
CA GLU A 136 9.74 -14.05 6.27
C GLU A 136 10.57 -15.15 6.93
N ASN A 137 10.47 -16.38 6.41
CA ASN A 137 11.10 -17.55 7.00
C ASN A 137 12.61 -17.35 7.13
N LEU A 138 13.26 -16.93 6.03
CA LEU A 138 14.70 -16.67 6.06
C LEU A 138 15.06 -15.53 7.02
N THR A 139 14.25 -14.47 7.09
CA THR A 139 14.50 -13.34 7.99
C THR A 139 14.44 -13.79 9.46
N ARG A 140 13.44 -14.59 9.82
CA ARG A 140 13.33 -15.16 11.18
C ARG A 140 14.48 -16.10 11.50
N THR A 141 14.80 -17.04 10.60
CA THR A 141 15.93 -17.97 10.79
C THR A 141 17.24 -17.23 11.03
N PHE A 142 17.55 -16.21 10.23
CA PHE A 142 18.78 -15.43 10.45
C PHE A 142 18.75 -14.65 11.77
N THR A 143 17.59 -14.12 12.17
CA THR A 143 17.42 -13.44 13.47
C THR A 143 17.74 -14.41 14.62
N ASP A 144 17.16 -15.61 14.58
CA ASP A 144 17.36 -16.64 15.61
C ASP A 144 18.81 -17.14 15.64
N GLU A 145 19.45 -17.34 14.50
CA GLU A 145 20.86 -17.75 14.40
C GLU A 145 21.81 -16.67 14.93
N LEU A 146 21.59 -15.40 14.57
CA LEU A 146 22.38 -14.27 15.09
C LEU A 146 22.30 -14.21 16.61
N LYS A 147 21.07 -14.28 17.14
CA LYS A 147 20.82 -14.29 18.58
C LYS A 147 21.49 -15.47 19.27
N THR A 148 21.37 -16.66 18.71
CA THR A 148 21.98 -17.89 19.25
C THR A 148 23.51 -17.79 19.29
N PHE A 149 24.16 -17.36 18.19
CA PHE A 149 25.62 -17.23 18.17
C PHE A 149 26.13 -16.14 19.10
N ARG A 150 25.36 -15.04 19.26
CA ARG A 150 25.67 -13.99 20.23
C ARG A 150 25.57 -14.50 21.67
N GLU A 151 24.50 -15.19 22.03
CA GLU A 151 24.27 -15.74 23.38
C GLU A 151 25.28 -16.83 23.75
N LEU A 152 25.69 -17.66 22.77
CA LEU A 152 26.75 -18.66 22.97
C LEU A 152 28.17 -18.08 22.97
N GLY A 153 28.33 -16.81 22.57
CA GLY A 153 29.64 -16.16 22.45
C GLY A 153 30.51 -16.71 21.30
N ASP A 154 29.91 -17.35 20.28
CA ASP A 154 30.63 -17.87 19.12
C ASP A 154 30.91 -16.75 18.11
N ILE A 155 31.96 -15.97 18.41
CA ILE A 155 32.35 -14.76 17.66
C ILE A 155 32.65 -15.08 16.19
N GLU A 156 33.28 -16.21 15.90
CA GLU A 156 33.68 -16.56 14.53
C GLU A 156 32.44 -16.81 13.65
N LYS A 157 31.49 -17.60 14.14
CA LYS A 157 30.23 -17.83 13.41
C LYS A 157 29.38 -16.56 13.33
N LEU A 158 29.34 -15.77 14.39
CA LEU A 158 28.61 -14.50 14.43
C LEU A 158 29.11 -13.54 13.36
N ILE A 159 30.42 -13.37 13.21
CA ILE A 159 31.02 -12.50 12.18
C ILE A 159 30.67 -13.01 10.77
N LYS A 160 30.81 -14.31 10.51
CA LYS A 160 30.49 -14.90 9.20
C LYS A 160 29.03 -14.66 8.83
N LEU A 161 28.11 -14.85 9.78
CA LEU A 161 26.69 -14.64 9.55
C LEU A 161 26.34 -13.16 9.33
N LEU A 162 26.94 -12.26 10.12
CA LEU A 162 26.76 -10.81 9.97
C LEU A 162 27.23 -10.31 8.59
N GLN A 163 28.35 -10.81 8.07
CA GLN A 163 28.83 -10.44 6.73
C GLN A 163 27.81 -10.78 5.64
N ILE A 164 27.07 -11.87 5.80
CA ILE A 164 25.97 -12.25 4.90
C ILE A 164 24.81 -11.28 5.09
N CYS A 165 24.36 -11.07 6.34
CA CYS A 165 23.19 -10.27 6.69
C CYS A 165 23.30 -8.79 6.29
N ILE A 166 24.50 -8.21 6.34
CA ILE A 166 24.73 -6.78 6.04
C ILE A 166 24.70 -6.49 4.52
N ASN A 167 24.80 -7.50 3.66
CA ASN A 167 24.77 -7.27 2.22
C ASN A 167 23.43 -6.65 1.76
N LYS A 168 23.54 -5.54 1.00
CA LYS A 168 22.40 -4.71 0.57
C LYS A 168 21.34 -5.56 -0.14
N SER A 169 20.17 -5.67 0.49
CA SER A 169 18.94 -6.35 0.01
C SER A 169 18.82 -7.84 0.29
N MET A 170 19.50 -8.38 1.31
CA MET A 170 19.20 -9.74 1.79
C MET A 170 17.69 -9.90 2.05
N ASN A 171 17.13 -10.97 1.47
CA ASN A 171 15.74 -11.39 1.63
C ASN A 171 14.64 -10.39 1.22
N GLY A 172 14.97 -9.31 0.51
CA GLY A 172 13.97 -8.32 0.06
C GLY A 172 13.48 -7.36 1.13
N ILE A 173 14.15 -7.28 2.29
CA ILE A 173 13.77 -6.40 3.41
C ILE A 173 13.82 -4.90 3.07
N LEU A 174 14.56 -4.53 2.01
CA LEU A 174 14.69 -3.16 1.50
C LEU A 174 13.71 -2.85 0.36
N ASN A 175 12.70 -3.68 0.12
CA ASN A 175 11.72 -3.44 -0.93
C ASN A 175 10.89 -2.19 -0.60
N GLU A 176 10.92 -1.20 -1.51
CA GLU A 176 10.20 0.07 -1.38
C GLU A 176 8.71 -0.09 -1.06
N ARG A 177 8.07 -1.16 -1.57
CA ARG A 177 6.64 -1.43 -1.33
C ARG A 177 6.31 -1.75 0.13
N LEU A 178 7.30 -2.12 0.94
CA LEU A 178 7.13 -2.32 2.38
C LEU A 178 7.11 -0.96 3.09
N TYR A 179 8.04 -0.07 2.73
CA TYR A 179 8.18 1.24 3.37
C TYR A 179 7.12 2.26 2.92
N SER A 180 6.46 2.06 1.79
CA SER A 180 5.31 2.90 1.39
C SER A 180 4.01 2.59 2.13
N LYS A 181 3.98 1.51 2.93
CA LYS A 181 2.77 1.09 3.64
C LYS A 181 2.61 1.85 4.94
N SER A 182 3.67 2.12 5.69
CA SER A 182 3.59 2.85 6.96
C SER A 182 4.35 4.17 6.84
N LEU A 183 3.95 5.18 7.61
CA LEU A 183 4.73 6.41 7.70
C LEU A 183 5.95 6.20 8.60
N VAL A 184 5.77 5.42 9.66
CA VAL A 184 6.80 5.10 10.64
C VAL A 184 7.06 3.60 10.65
N GLY A 185 8.33 3.23 10.46
CA GLY A 185 8.77 1.85 10.54
C GLY A 185 8.25 0.97 9.39
N THR A 186 8.35 -0.34 9.58
CA THR A 186 7.95 -1.35 8.59
C THR A 186 7.32 -2.55 9.30
N LYS A 187 7.49 -3.77 8.76
CA LYS A 187 7.08 -5.01 9.42
C LYS A 187 7.90 -5.25 10.68
N CYS A 188 7.24 -5.70 11.76
CA CYS A 188 7.91 -6.00 13.04
C CYS A 188 9.04 -7.02 12.87
N VAL A 189 8.85 -8.05 12.03
CA VAL A 189 9.88 -9.05 11.72
C VAL A 189 11.15 -8.44 11.13
N ILE A 190 11.01 -7.40 10.31
CA ILE A 190 12.16 -6.72 9.70
C ILE A 190 12.85 -5.83 10.75
N GLU A 191 12.07 -5.17 11.60
CA GLU A 191 12.60 -4.35 12.69
C GLU A 191 13.37 -5.19 13.71
N GLU A 192 12.81 -6.32 14.15
CA GLU A 192 13.46 -7.31 15.03
C GLU A 192 14.79 -7.79 14.43
N TYR A 193 14.80 -8.11 13.13
CA TYR A 193 16.00 -8.53 12.43
C TYR A 193 17.08 -7.45 12.40
N ILE A 194 16.71 -6.20 12.09
CA ILE A 194 17.65 -5.07 12.08
C ILE A 194 18.18 -4.80 13.50
N GLU A 195 17.31 -4.87 14.51
CA GLU A 195 17.69 -4.68 15.90
C GLU A 195 18.69 -5.74 16.36
N GLU A 196 18.49 -7.01 15.99
CA GLU A 196 19.43 -8.09 16.32
C GLU A 196 20.77 -7.92 15.60
N ILE A 197 20.80 -7.46 14.34
CA ILE A 197 22.06 -7.09 13.65
C ILE A 197 22.79 -6.00 14.41
N VAL A 198 22.10 -4.91 14.79
CA VAL A 198 22.69 -3.78 15.52
C VAL A 198 23.23 -4.24 16.87
N THR A 199 22.47 -5.07 17.59
CA THR A 199 22.85 -5.64 18.88
C THR A 199 24.09 -6.52 18.75
N SER A 200 24.13 -7.38 17.73
CA SER A 200 25.28 -8.22 17.42
C SER A 200 26.53 -7.42 17.04
N LEU A 201 26.39 -6.33 16.29
CA LEU A 201 27.51 -5.43 15.98
C LEU A 201 28.05 -4.69 17.21
N LYS A 202 27.17 -4.23 18.10
CA LYS A 202 27.57 -3.63 19.38
C LYS A 202 28.36 -4.63 20.24
N TYR A 203 27.83 -5.85 20.38
CA TYR A 203 28.50 -6.93 21.11
C TYR A 203 29.91 -7.20 20.57
N LEU A 204 30.07 -7.35 19.24
CA LEU A 204 31.39 -7.56 18.64
C LEU A 204 32.36 -6.39 18.89
N THR A 205 31.84 -5.16 18.88
CA THR A 205 32.64 -3.96 19.14
C THR A 205 33.17 -3.94 20.57
N GLU A 206 32.32 -4.30 21.54
CA GLU A 206 32.71 -4.42 22.95
C GLU A 206 33.78 -5.51 23.16
N GLN A 207 33.59 -6.69 22.55
CA GLN A 207 34.58 -7.78 22.63
C GLN A 207 35.93 -7.38 22.00
N ALA A 208 35.91 -6.67 20.87
CA ALA A 208 37.12 -6.17 20.24
C ALA A 208 37.86 -5.13 21.10
N GLN A 209 37.12 -4.27 21.82
CA GLN A 209 37.71 -3.31 22.77
C GLN A 209 38.37 -4.04 23.95
N LEU A 210 37.73 -5.05 24.52
CA LEU A 210 38.31 -5.86 25.61
C LEU A 210 39.61 -6.55 25.19
N LEU A 211 39.65 -7.14 23.99
CA LEU A 211 40.87 -7.75 23.45
C LEU A 211 41.99 -6.73 23.24
N LYS A 212 41.66 -5.51 22.82
CA LYS A 212 42.64 -4.42 22.68
C LYS A 212 43.25 -4.04 24.02
N VAL A 213 42.43 -3.93 25.07
CA VAL A 213 42.88 -3.63 26.45
C VAL A 213 43.75 -4.74 27.00
N TYR A 214 43.35 -6.01 26.86
CA TYR A 214 44.15 -7.17 27.28
C TYR A 214 45.53 -7.18 26.62
N LYS A 215 45.61 -6.82 25.33
CA LYS A 215 46.89 -6.73 24.61
C LYS A 215 47.77 -5.56 25.05
N THR A 216 47.19 -4.50 25.64
CA THR A 216 47.95 -3.33 26.11
C THR A 216 48.44 -3.47 27.56
N TYR A 217 47.76 -4.27 28.38
CA TYR A 217 48.14 -4.56 29.77
C TYR A 217 48.02 -6.06 30.06
N PRO A 218 49.02 -6.88 29.69
CA PRO A 218 49.05 -8.28 30.10
C PRO A 218 49.30 -8.38 31.63
N PRO A 219 48.74 -9.38 32.31
CA PRO A 219 48.94 -9.62 33.73
C PRO A 219 50.39 -10.01 34.09
#